data_AF-A0A9D6TR68-F1
#
_entry.id   AF-A0A9D6TR68-F1
#
_cell.length_a   1.000
_cell.length_b   1.000
_cell.length_c   1.000
_cell.angle_alpha   90.00
_cell.angle_beta   90.00
_cell.angle_gamma   90.00
#
_symmetry.space_group_name_H-M   'P 1'
#
loop_
_entity.id
_entity.type
_entity.pdbx_description
1 polymer ?
#
loop_
_entity_poly.entity_id
_entity_poly.type
_entity_poly.pdbx_seq_one_letter_code
_entity_poly.pdbx_strand_id
1 'polypeptide(L)'
;MAKSSRKPSAPLTFDLPVSLIARIETCRRGHGFRTASEVVRAAISGFDFEDCEPARDPHRQISVRITPEQRSVLKRYARQKDASVGELLRLALEALPARPAGKRK
;
A
#
# COMPACT_ATOMS: atom_id res chain seq x y z
N MET A 1 23.98 23.20 -32.05
CA MET A 1 23.39 23.00 -30.72
C MET A 1 22.26 21.97 -30.84
N ALA A 2 22.43 20.77 -30.28
CA ALA A 2 21.38 19.75 -30.29
C ALA A 2 20.33 20.08 -29.22
N LYS A 3 19.09 20.37 -29.63
CA LYS A 3 17.96 20.46 -28.71
C LYS A 3 17.65 19.04 -28.24
N SER A 4 18.07 18.70 -27.01
CA SER A 4 17.64 17.47 -26.35
C SER A 4 16.12 17.55 -26.14
N SER A 5 15.35 16.87 -26.98
CA SER A 5 13.92 16.68 -26.73
C SER A 5 13.80 15.78 -25.51
N ARG A 6 13.55 16.37 -24.34
CA ARG A 6 13.14 15.62 -23.15
C ARG A 6 11.89 14.84 -23.52
N LYS A 7 12.04 13.53 -23.73
CA LYS A 7 10.90 12.62 -23.88
C LYS A 7 10.00 12.83 -22.65
N PRO A 8 8.69 13.04 -22.83
CA PRO A 8 7.79 13.13 -21.69
C PRO A 8 7.92 11.84 -20.87
N SER A 9 8.20 11.99 -19.57
CA SER A 9 8.31 10.84 -18.67
C SER A 9 6.99 10.07 -18.69
N ALA A 10 7.07 8.75 -18.82
CA ALA A 10 5.89 7.90 -18.69
C ALA A 10 5.23 8.13 -17.31
N PRO A 11 3.89 8.11 -17.22
CA PRO A 11 3.21 8.26 -15.96
C PRO A 11 3.60 7.13 -15.00
N LEU A 12 3.99 7.48 -13.79
CA LEU A 12 4.22 6.53 -12.71
C LEU A 12 2.92 6.39 -11.91
N THR A 13 2.35 5.19 -11.91
CA THR A 13 1.11 4.88 -11.18
C THR A 13 1.45 4.26 -9.84
N PHE A 14 0.87 4.80 -8.77
CA PHE A 14 1.00 4.29 -7.41
C PHE A 14 -0.38 4.33 -6.72
N ASP A 15 -0.61 3.38 -5.83
CA ASP A 15 -1.79 3.35 -4.97
C ASP A 15 -1.52 4.18 -3.71
N LEU A 16 -2.47 5.05 -3.33
CA LEU A 16 -2.38 5.87 -2.13
C LEU A 16 -3.69 5.82 -1.35
N PRO A 17 -3.63 5.81 0.00
CA PRO A 17 -4.79 6.05 0.84
C PRO A 17 -5.54 7.33 0.43
N VAL A 18 -6.88 7.28 0.47
CA VAL A 18 -7.76 8.42 0.14
C VAL A 18 -7.43 9.67 0.98
N SER A 19 -7.00 9.47 2.23
CA SER A 19 -6.54 10.56 3.11
C SER A 19 -5.31 11.29 2.55
N LEU A 20 -4.38 10.59 1.89
CA LEU A 20 -3.24 11.20 1.22
C LEU A 20 -3.64 11.92 -0.07
N ILE A 21 -4.65 11.42 -0.79
CA ILE A 21 -5.21 12.13 -1.95
C ILE A 21 -5.79 13.49 -1.51
N ALA A 22 -6.55 13.52 -0.41
CA ALA A 22 -7.06 14.77 0.16
C ALA A 22 -5.93 15.73 0.61
N ARG A 23 -4.83 15.18 1.14
CA ARG A 23 -3.64 15.97 1.51
C ARG A 23 -2.95 16.57 0.28
N ILE A 24 -2.85 15.84 -0.83
CA ILE A 24 -2.31 16.36 -2.10
C ILE A 24 -3.12 17.57 -2.57
N GLU A 25 -4.45 17.49 -2.53
CA GLU A 25 -5.32 18.61 -2.92
C GLU A 25 -5.17 19.83 -2.02
N THR A 26 -5.01 19.61 -0.71
CA THR A 26 -4.75 20.67 0.27
C THR A 26 -3.42 21.37 -0.01
N CYS A 27 -2.34 20.61 -0.21
CA CYS A 27 -1.03 21.14 -0.57
C CYS A 27 -1.05 21.86 -1.92
N ARG A 28 -1.80 21.35 -2.91
CA ARG A 28 -1.94 21.98 -4.22
C ARG A 28 -2.46 23.40 -4.09
N ARG A 29 -3.56 23.57 -3.34
CA ARG A 29 -4.18 24.88 -3.10
C ARG A 29 -3.30 25.79 -2.25
N GLY A 30 -2.73 25.26 -1.16
CA GLY A 30 -1.93 26.03 -0.21
C GLY A 30 -0.62 26.59 -0.81
N HIS A 31 0.00 25.88 -1.74
CA HIS A 31 1.24 26.30 -2.40
C HIS A 31 1.03 26.90 -3.80
N GLY A 32 -0.22 27.01 -4.27
CA GLY A 32 -0.53 27.54 -5.61
C GLY A 32 -0.06 26.65 -6.77
N PHE A 33 0.12 25.36 -6.53
CA PHE A 33 0.45 24.40 -7.59
C PHE A 33 -0.74 24.20 -8.53
N ARG A 34 -0.47 23.97 -9.81
CA ARG A 34 -1.51 23.81 -10.84
C ARG A 34 -2.02 22.38 -10.92
N THR A 35 -1.18 21.41 -10.59
CA THR A 35 -1.48 19.99 -10.78
C THR A 35 -1.02 19.15 -9.58
N ALA A 36 -1.64 17.98 -9.39
CA ALA A 36 -1.19 17.00 -8.40
C ALA A 36 0.26 16.54 -8.67
N SER A 37 0.66 16.44 -9.94
CA SER A 37 2.03 16.08 -10.30
C SER A 37 3.07 17.10 -9.83
N GLU A 38 2.73 18.39 -9.78
CA GLU A 38 3.62 19.40 -9.20
C GLU A 38 3.80 19.21 -7.69
N VAL A 39 2.71 18.91 -6.98
CA VAL A 39 2.76 18.58 -5.55
C VAL A 39 3.65 17.37 -5.30
N VAL A 40 3.47 16.28 -6.06
CA VAL A 40 4.25 15.05 -5.92
C VAL A 40 5.73 15.30 -6.22
N ARG A 41 6.05 16.06 -7.28
CA ARG A 41 7.43 16.43 -7.59
C ARG A 41 8.06 17.27 -6.47
N ALA A 42 7.35 18.27 -5.97
CA ALA A 42 7.83 19.10 -4.86
C ALA A 42 8.06 18.27 -3.59
N ALA A 43 7.15 17.34 -3.28
CA ALA A 43 7.28 16.45 -2.14
C ALA A 43 8.53 15.55 -2.27
N ILE A 44 8.75 14.93 -3.42
CA ILE A 44 9.94 14.08 -3.66
C ILE A 44 11.22 14.92 -3.60
N SER A 45 11.24 16.12 -4.19
CA SER A 45 12.44 16.96 -4.18
C SER A 45 12.80 17.54 -2.81
N GLY A 46 11.83 17.70 -1.92
CA GLY A 46 12.04 18.25 -0.57
C GLY A 46 12.10 17.21 0.54
N PHE A 47 11.92 15.91 0.23
CA PHE A 47 11.96 14.85 1.21
C PHE A 47 13.34 14.21 1.26
N ASP A 48 13.88 14.06 2.47
CA ASP A 48 15.13 13.36 2.69
C ASP A 48 14.87 11.84 2.72
N PHE A 49 15.36 11.14 1.71
CA PHE A 49 15.23 9.69 1.60
C PHE A 49 16.39 8.93 2.26
N GLU A 50 17.49 9.59 2.62
CA GLU A 50 18.65 8.94 3.25
C GLU A 50 18.36 8.63 4.72
N ASP A 51 17.73 9.57 5.42
CA ASP A 51 17.40 9.45 6.85
C ASP A 51 15.95 8.98 7.11
N CYS A 52 15.22 8.59 6.07
CA CYS A 52 13.85 8.10 6.23
C CYS A 52 13.81 6.63 6.66
N GLU A 53 13.33 6.37 7.87
CA GLU A 53 12.96 5.02 8.31
C GLU A 53 11.47 4.74 8.02
N PRO A 54 11.14 3.81 7.10
CA PRO A 54 9.75 3.44 6.87
C PRO A 54 9.20 2.73 8.12
N ALA A 55 8.24 3.35 8.80
CA ALA A 55 7.57 2.80 9.98
C ALA A 55 6.61 1.62 9.65
N ARG A 56 7.00 0.70 8.77
CA ARG A 56 6.20 -0.48 8.41
C ARG A 56 6.70 -1.69 9.16
N ASP A 57 5.79 -2.47 9.74
CA ASP A 57 6.09 -3.83 10.15
C ASP A 57 6.55 -4.62 8.90
N PRO A 58 7.81 -5.09 8.84
CA PRO A 58 8.35 -5.69 7.64
C PRO A 58 7.58 -6.95 7.25
N HIS A 59 6.82 -6.87 6.15
CA HIS A 59 6.13 -8.02 5.60
C HIS A 59 7.13 -9.04 5.06
N ARG A 60 7.10 -10.27 5.59
CA ARG A 60 7.85 -11.40 5.03
C ARG A 60 6.91 -12.30 4.24
N GLN A 61 7.34 -12.67 3.03
CA GLN A 61 6.64 -13.70 2.25
C GLN A 61 6.94 -15.07 2.83
N ILE A 62 5.89 -15.84 3.11
CA ILE A 62 5.98 -17.23 3.56
C ILE A 62 5.20 -18.14 2.61
N SER A 63 5.65 -19.38 2.46
CA SER A 63 4.97 -20.42 1.68
C SER A 63 4.37 -21.44 2.64
N VAL A 64 3.05 -21.52 2.68
CA VAL A 64 2.31 -22.47 3.54
C VAL A 64 1.40 -23.35 2.70
N ARG A 65 1.15 -24.57 3.18
CA ARG A 65 0.17 -25.48 2.58
C ARG A 65 -1.20 -25.21 3.21
N ILE A 66 -2.21 -25.01 2.36
CA ILE A 66 -3.62 -24.90 2.74
C ILE A 66 -4.43 -25.83 1.86
N THR A 67 -5.60 -26.27 2.33
CA THR A 67 -6.44 -27.17 1.54
C THR A 67 -7.05 -26.45 0.33
N PRO A 68 -7.49 -27.18 -0.71
CA PRO A 68 -8.17 -26.59 -1.87
C PRO A 68 -9.43 -25.80 -1.48
N GLU A 69 -10.16 -26.25 -0.46
CA GLU A 69 -11.38 -25.63 0.05
C GLU A 69 -11.05 -24.29 0.72
N GLN A 70 -10.04 -24.26 1.61
CA GLN A 70 -9.57 -23.03 2.25
C GLN A 70 -9.11 -22.00 1.22
N ARG A 71 -8.38 -22.44 0.18
CA ARG A 71 -7.94 -21.58 -0.91
C ARG A 71 -9.14 -21.00 -1.68
N SER A 72 -10.17 -21.80 -1.92
CA SER A 72 -11.38 -21.38 -2.64
C SER A 72 -12.19 -20.37 -1.83
N VAL A 73 -12.33 -20.59 -0.52
CA VAL A 73 -12.97 -19.66 0.42
C VAL A 73 -12.24 -18.32 0.44
N LEU A 74 -10.92 -18.31 0.60
CA LEU A 74 -10.12 -17.09 0.60
C LEU A 74 -10.27 -16.30 -0.71
N LYS A 75 -10.18 -16.96 -1.86
CA LYS A 75 -10.36 -16.31 -3.17
C LYS A 75 -11.77 -15.74 -3.36
N ARG A 76 -12.79 -16.44 -2.90
CA ARG A 76 -14.19 -15.98 -2.97
C ARG A 76 -14.36 -14.70 -2.17
N TYR A 77 -13.93 -14.70 -0.90
CA TYR A 77 -14.09 -13.53 -0.04
C TYR A 77 -13.20 -12.36 -0.45
N ALA A 78 -12.00 -12.63 -0.98
CA ALA A 78 -11.12 -11.59 -1.52
C ALA A 78 -11.84 -10.78 -2.62
N ARG A 79 -12.48 -11.49 -3.56
CA ARG A 79 -13.29 -10.86 -4.62
C ARG A 79 -14.52 -10.14 -4.09
N GLN A 80 -15.24 -10.75 -3.14
CA GLN A 80 -16.46 -10.15 -2.58
C GLN A 80 -16.20 -8.87 -1.77
N LYS A 81 -15.03 -8.77 -1.13
CA LYS A 81 -14.66 -7.67 -0.24
C LYS A 81 -13.73 -6.64 -0.90
N ASP A 82 -13.44 -6.81 -2.19
CA ASP A 82 -12.43 -6.01 -2.91
C ASP A 82 -11.09 -5.92 -2.16
N ALA A 83 -10.67 -7.03 -1.55
CA ALA A 83 -9.50 -7.13 -0.70
C ALA A 83 -8.52 -8.17 -1.24
N SER A 84 -7.24 -8.02 -0.90
CA SER A 84 -6.25 -9.04 -1.29
C SER A 84 -6.41 -10.32 -0.46
N VAL A 85 -6.01 -11.46 -1.03
CA VAL A 85 -5.97 -12.74 -0.27
C VAL A 85 -5.06 -12.61 0.96
N GLY A 86 -3.95 -11.90 0.84
CA GLY A 86 -3.01 -11.68 1.94
C GLY A 86 -3.61 -10.84 3.06
N GLU A 87 -4.42 -9.83 2.73
CA GLU A 87 -5.14 -9.01 3.71
C GLU A 87 -6.14 -9.82 4.51
N LEU A 88 -6.95 -10.65 3.86
CA LEU A 88 -7.86 -11.56 4.56
C LEU A 88 -7.11 -12.57 5.44
N LEU A 89 -5.97 -13.05 4.98
CA LEU A 89 -5.13 -13.96 5.77
C LEU A 89 -4.55 -13.27 7.02
N ARG A 90 -4.11 -12.01 6.91
CA ARG A 90 -3.65 -11.23 8.07
C ARG A 90 -4.75 -11.07 9.11
N LEU A 91 -5.95 -10.66 8.69
CA LEU A 91 -7.10 -10.54 9.58
C LEU A 91 -7.44 -11.86 10.29
N ALA A 92 -7.39 -12.98 9.57
CA ALA A 92 -7.63 -14.29 10.15
C ALA A 92 -6.56 -14.70 11.16
N LEU A 93 -5.28 -14.35 10.93
CA LEU A 93 -4.18 -14.61 11.84
C LEU A 93 -4.22 -13.70 13.07
N GLU A 94 -4.58 -12.42 12.92
CA GLU A 94 -4.77 -11.48 14.03
C GLU A 94 -5.93 -11.90 14.95
N ALA A 95 -6.99 -12.48 14.37
CA ALA A 95 -8.13 -13.00 15.14
C ALA A 95 -7.83 -14.35 15.83
N LEU A 96 -6.73 -15.02 15.50
CA LEU A 96 -6.37 -16.31 16.09
C LEU A 96 -5.73 -16.08 17.47
N PRO A 97 -6.31 -16.59 18.59
CA PRO A 97 -5.72 -16.42 19.90
C PRO A 97 -4.35 -17.12 19.98
N ALA A 98 -3.34 -16.38 20.47
CA ALA A 98 -1.96 -16.88 20.55
C ALA A 98 -1.79 -18.08 21.49
N ARG A 99 -2.67 -18.22 22.49
CA ARG A 99 -2.69 -19.37 23.40
C ARG A 99 -3.97 -20.16 23.16
N PRO A 100 -3.91 -21.48 22.91
CA PRO A 100 -5.10 -22.29 22.88
C PRO A 100 -5.77 -22.18 24.26
N ALA A 101 -7.04 -21.81 24.31
CA ALA A 101 -7.83 -21.88 25.53
C ALA A 101 -7.71 -23.32 26.06
N GLY A 102 -7.05 -23.48 27.21
CA GLY A 102 -6.64 -24.78 27.71
C GLY A 102 -7.83 -25.74 27.74
N LYS A 103 -7.66 -26.94 27.18
CA LYS A 103 -8.54 -28.06 27.53
C LYS A 103 -8.45 -28.22 29.05
N ARG A 104 -9.52 -27.86 29.77
CA ARG A 104 -9.75 -28.37 31.12
C ARG A 104 -9.78 -29.89 30.99
N LYS A 105 -8.88 -30.53 31.73
CA LYS A 105 -8.70 -31.98 31.82
C LYS A 105 -9.92 -32.64 32.45
#